data_AF-A0A7C3Q047-F1
#
_entry.id   AF-A0A7C3Q047-F1
#
_cell.length_a   1.000
_cell.length_b   1.000
_cell.length_c   1.000
_cell.angle_alpha   90.00
_cell.angle_beta   90.00
_cell.angle_gamma   90.00
#
_symmetry.space_group_name_H-M   'P 1'
#
loop_
_entity.id
_entity.type
_entity.pdbx_description
1 polymer ?
#
loop_
_entity_poly.entity_id
_entity_poly.type
_entity_poly.pdbx_seq_one_letter_code
_entity_poly.pdbx_strand_id
1 'polypeptide(L)'
;VAGFVGTPPMNFIEGALERAATGVEFVERGSSGTRLPLGTAHAAKLASHLGKSVVLGLRPQYLALDATRSPAIDLTVNVVEPLGDQMDLSCVTRAGSRVVVRTAASSDVRAGDSKRFAIDLAKAHVFEPGEFGTNLTL
;
A
#
# COMPACT_ATOMS: atom_id res chain seq x y z
N VAL A 1 1.98 7.83 15.60
CA VAL A 1 0.80 7.09 16.15
C VAL A 1 -0.12 6.56 15.03
N ALA A 2 0.41 6.14 13.86
CA ALA A 2 -0.45 5.65 12.76
C ALA A 2 -0.76 4.15 12.85
N GLY A 3 0.16 3.35 13.41
CA GLY A 3 0.04 1.89 13.47
C GLY A 3 -0.94 1.34 14.52
N PHE A 4 -1.40 2.16 15.47
CA PHE A 4 -2.22 1.71 16.60
C PHE A 4 -3.71 2.06 16.48
N VAL A 5 -4.13 2.76 15.41
CA VAL A 5 -5.51 3.25 15.27
C VAL A 5 -6.16 2.73 13.98
N GLY A 6 -7.10 1.81 14.17
CA GLY A 6 -7.88 1.16 13.11
C GLY A 6 -7.75 -0.36 13.19
N THR A 7 -8.84 -1.07 12.90
CA THR A 7 -8.87 -2.53 12.80
C THR A 7 -9.31 -2.90 11.38
N PRO A 8 -8.46 -3.54 10.56
CA PRO A 8 -7.07 -3.95 10.84
C PRO A 8 -6.13 -2.73 10.88
N PRO A 9 -4.91 -2.88 11.43
CA PRO A 9 -3.93 -1.79 11.47
C PRO A 9 -3.54 -1.35 10.06
N MET A 10 -2.95 -0.15 9.96
CA MET A 10 -2.41 0.35 8.70
C MET A 10 -1.29 -0.56 8.18
N ASN A 11 -1.25 -0.80 6.87
CA ASN A 11 -0.14 -1.48 6.22
C ASN A 11 1.04 -0.54 6.09
N PHE A 12 2.24 -1.04 6.33
CA PHE A 12 3.48 -0.29 6.18
C PHE A 12 4.41 -1.03 5.23
N ILE A 13 4.84 -0.33 4.17
CA ILE A 13 5.74 -0.87 3.14
C ILE A 13 6.97 0.02 3.09
N GLU A 14 8.16 -0.56 3.34
CA GLU A 14 9.42 0.16 3.23
C GLU A 14 9.79 0.40 1.77
N GLY A 15 10.37 1.57 1.48
CA GLY A 15 10.82 1.90 0.14
C GLY A 15 11.58 3.21 0.08
N ALA A 16 11.62 3.79 -1.11
CA ALA A 16 12.22 5.08 -1.37
C ALA A 16 11.33 5.93 -2.29
N LEU A 17 11.52 7.24 -2.26
CA LEU A 17 10.87 8.14 -3.21
C LEU A 17 11.78 8.37 -4.42
N GLU A 18 11.25 8.14 -5.61
CA GLU A 18 11.94 8.41 -6.87
C GLU A 18 11.18 9.46 -7.68
N ARG A 19 11.90 10.10 -8.61
CA ARG A 19 11.29 11.03 -9.55
C ARG A 19 10.61 10.24 -10.67
N ALA A 20 9.32 10.47 -10.85
CA ALA A 20 8.55 9.93 -11.97
C ALA A 20 8.36 10.98 -13.07
N ALA A 21 7.87 10.55 -14.24
CA ALA A 21 7.55 11.46 -15.35
C ALA A 21 6.54 12.55 -14.96
N THR A 22 5.60 12.25 -14.06
CA THR A 22 4.52 13.15 -13.64
C THR A 22 4.50 13.42 -12.13
N GLY A 23 5.66 13.46 -11.49
CA GLY A 23 5.79 13.85 -10.08
C GLY A 23 6.73 12.94 -9.30
N VAL A 24 6.20 12.34 -8.24
CA VAL A 24 6.94 11.45 -7.33
C VAL A 24 6.32 10.06 -7.38
N GLU A 25 7.15 9.03 -7.42
CA GLU A 25 6.73 7.65 -7.19
C GLU A 25 7.37 7.08 -5.93
N PHE A 26 6.65 6.17 -5.29
CA PHE A 26 7.19 5.30 -4.27
C PHE A 26 7.70 4.03 -4.95
N VAL A 27 8.90 3.61 -4.58
CA VAL A 27 9.51 2.35 -5.01
C VAL A 27 9.71 1.49 -3.78
N GLU A 28 8.97 0.39 -3.71
CA GLU A 28 9.12 -0.59 -2.62
C GLU A 28 10.54 -1.16 -2.58
N ARG A 29 11.05 -1.37 -1.38
CA ARG A 29 12.36 -1.94 -1.16
C ARG A 29 12.38 -3.42 -1.57
N GLY A 30 13.29 -3.77 -2.48
CA GLY A 30 13.52 -5.15 -2.93
C GLY A 30 13.67 -5.25 -4.44
N SER A 31 14.27 -6.34 -4.93
CA SER A 31 14.54 -6.55 -6.36
C SER A 31 13.28 -6.67 -7.24
N SER A 32 12.13 -6.96 -6.62
CA SER A 32 10.82 -7.04 -7.28
C SER A 32 9.80 -6.08 -6.66
N GLY A 33 10.28 -4.96 -6.12
CA GLY A 33 9.46 -3.94 -5.47
C GLY A 33 8.44 -3.31 -6.43
N THR A 34 7.22 -3.11 -5.94
CA THR A 34 6.21 -2.36 -6.68
C THR A 34 6.60 -0.89 -6.82
N ARG A 35 6.22 -0.28 -7.95
CA ARG A 35 6.31 1.17 -8.18
C ARG A 35 4.92 1.78 -8.17
N LEU A 36 4.71 2.80 -7.34
CA LEU A 36 3.40 3.42 -7.12
C LEU A 36 3.49 4.93 -7.36
N PRO A 37 2.82 5.47 -8.40
CA PRO A 37 2.85 6.89 -8.69
C PRO A 37 1.99 7.64 -7.66
N LEU A 38 2.61 8.30 -6.69
CA LEU A 38 1.90 9.03 -5.62
C LEU A 38 1.14 10.26 -6.12
N GLY A 39 1.30 10.59 -7.41
CA GLY A 39 0.55 11.63 -8.10
C GLY A 39 0.95 13.04 -7.67
N THR A 40 0.29 14.03 -8.25
CA THR A 40 0.57 15.45 -8.00
C THR A 40 0.13 15.92 -6.61
N ALA A 41 -0.87 15.26 -6.01
CA ALA A 41 -1.39 15.61 -4.69
C ALA A 41 -0.32 15.56 -3.59
N HIS A 42 0.61 14.59 -3.67
CA HIS A 42 1.71 14.45 -2.72
C HIS A 42 3.04 15.01 -3.23
N ALA A 43 3.17 15.25 -4.54
CA ALA A 43 4.45 15.61 -5.16
C ALA A 43 5.11 16.85 -4.54
N ALA A 44 4.35 17.91 -4.26
CA ALA A 44 4.90 19.14 -3.67
C ALA A 44 5.47 18.92 -2.26
N LYS A 45 4.76 18.16 -1.41
CA LYS A 45 5.18 17.86 -0.03
C LYS A 45 6.39 16.91 0.00
N LEU A 46 6.45 15.98 -0.94
CA LEU A 46 7.46 14.92 -0.99
C LEU A 46 8.71 15.30 -1.82
N ALA A 47 8.71 16.42 -2.53
CA ALA A 47 9.81 16.82 -3.42
C ALA A 47 11.17 16.91 -2.70
N SER A 48 11.20 17.39 -1.45
CA SER A 48 12.42 17.49 -0.63
C SER A 48 12.91 16.14 -0.06
N HIS A 49 12.19 15.06 -0.35
CA HIS A 49 12.47 13.70 0.09
C HIS A 49 12.79 12.74 -1.06
N LEU A 50 12.92 13.25 -2.29
CA LEU A 50 13.41 12.46 -3.42
C LEU A 50 14.77 11.83 -3.11
N GLY A 51 14.92 10.55 -3.45
CA GLY A 51 16.10 9.73 -3.19
C GLY A 51 16.22 9.22 -1.75
N LYS A 52 15.32 9.60 -0.84
CA LYS A 52 15.36 9.17 0.56
C LYS A 52 14.50 7.93 0.77
N SER A 53 14.92 7.10 1.74
CA SER A 53 14.09 6.03 2.28
C SER A 53 12.86 6.61 2.98
N VAL A 54 11.72 5.96 2.80
CA VAL A 54 10.44 6.30 3.40
C VAL A 54 9.64 5.03 3.71
N VAL A 55 8.55 5.19 4.46
CA VAL A 55 7.56 4.12 4.67
C VAL A 55 6.22 4.56 4.07
N LEU A 56 5.66 3.75 3.18
CA LEU A 56 4.32 3.95 2.64
C LEU A 56 3.28 3.32 3.58
N GLY A 57 2.36 4.15 4.06
CA GLY A 57 1.21 3.73 4.85
C GLY A 57 -0.07 3.61 4.01
N LEU A 58 -0.68 2.43 3.98
CA LEU A 58 -1.93 2.15 3.29
C LEU A 58 -2.96 1.56 4.26
N ARG A 59 -4.11 2.20 4.43
CA ARG A 59 -5.17 1.60 5.26
C ARG A 59 -5.84 0.44 4.51
N PRO A 60 -6.12 -0.71 5.17
CA PRO A 60 -6.67 -1.90 4.52
C PRO A 60 -7.92 -1.66 3.66
N GLN A 61 -8.80 -0.75 4.07
CA GLN A 61 -10.05 -0.43 3.37
C GLN A 61 -9.88 0.39 2.08
N TYR A 62 -8.68 0.91 1.80
CA TYR A 62 -8.39 1.67 0.57
C TYR A 62 -7.70 0.83 -0.50
N LEU A 63 -7.65 -0.49 -0.31
CA LEU A 63 -7.28 -1.47 -1.33
C LEU A 63 -8.55 -2.19 -1.79
N ALA A 64 -8.77 -2.27 -3.10
CA ALA A 64 -9.95 -2.90 -3.67
C ALA A 64 -9.56 -3.99 -4.67
N LEU A 65 -10.27 -5.10 -4.68
CA LEU A 65 -10.13 -6.14 -5.69
C LEU A 65 -10.77 -5.65 -7.01
N ASP A 66 -10.01 -4.86 -7.76
CA ASP A 66 -10.42 -4.33 -9.07
C ASP A 66 -9.22 -4.34 -10.01
N ALA A 67 -9.16 -5.32 -10.91
CA ALA A 67 -8.05 -5.51 -11.83
C ALA A 67 -7.97 -4.44 -12.92
N THR A 68 -9.02 -3.63 -13.10
CA THR A 68 -9.12 -2.66 -14.20
C THR A 68 -8.65 -1.26 -13.78
N ARG A 69 -8.71 -0.94 -12.49
CA ARG A 69 -8.27 0.36 -11.97
C ARG A 69 -6.77 0.42 -11.76
N SER A 70 -6.22 1.61 -11.97
CA SER A 70 -4.84 1.97 -11.66
C SER A 70 -4.84 3.29 -10.88
N PRO A 71 -3.88 3.53 -9.98
CA PRO A 71 -2.74 2.66 -9.65
C PRO A 71 -3.15 1.41 -8.84
N ALA A 72 -2.33 0.37 -8.90
CA ALA A 72 -2.64 -0.92 -8.28
C ALA A 72 -1.36 -1.65 -7.86
N ILE A 73 -1.50 -2.60 -6.93
CA ILE A 73 -0.45 -3.47 -6.42
C ILE A 73 -0.82 -4.94 -6.65
N ASP A 74 0.15 -5.75 -7.08
CA ASP A 74 -0.03 -7.19 -7.20
C ASP A 74 0.32 -7.86 -5.87
N LEU A 75 -0.62 -8.63 -5.33
CA LEU A 75 -0.48 -9.30 -4.05
C LEU A 75 -0.83 -10.79 -4.18
N THR A 76 -0.06 -11.62 -3.47
CA THR A 76 -0.40 -13.03 -3.27
C THR A 76 -1.13 -13.19 -1.95
N VAL A 77 -2.32 -13.79 -2.00
CA VAL A 77 -3.18 -14.01 -0.83
C VAL A 77 -2.69 -15.23 -0.07
N ASN A 78 -2.40 -15.08 1.22
CA ASN A 78 -1.97 -16.19 2.09
C ASN A 78 -3.13 -16.69 2.97
N VAL A 79 -3.94 -15.78 3.49
CA VAL A 79 -5.08 -16.11 4.37
C VAL A 79 -6.28 -15.29 3.95
N VAL A 80 -7.46 -15.92 3.97
CA VAL A 80 -8.76 -15.28 3.80
C VAL A 80 -9.52 -15.44 5.11
N GLU A 81 -9.87 -14.32 5.74
CA GLU A 81 -10.61 -14.28 7.00
C GLU A 81 -12.01 -13.68 6.75
N PRO A 82 -13.07 -14.49 6.70
CA PRO A 82 -14.42 -14.00 6.50
C PRO A 82 -14.95 -13.29 7.75
N LEU A 83 -15.55 -12.11 7.56
CA LEU A 83 -16.09 -11.24 8.61
C LEU A 83 -17.58 -10.91 8.39
N GLY A 84 -18.32 -11.82 7.75
CA GLY A 84 -19.71 -11.60 7.37
C GLY A 84 -19.82 -11.04 5.95
N ASP A 85 -20.20 -9.78 5.80
CA ASP A 85 -20.30 -9.08 4.52
C ASP A 85 -18.94 -8.55 4.01
N GLN A 86 -17.90 -8.66 4.85
CA GLN A 86 -16.53 -8.31 4.54
C GLN A 86 -15.60 -9.51 4.68
N MET A 87 -14.38 -9.36 4.16
CA MET A 87 -13.27 -10.27 4.44
C MET A 87 -11.96 -9.49 4.58
N ASP A 88 -11.11 -9.99 5.46
CA ASP A 88 -9.71 -9.59 5.54
C ASP A 88 -8.85 -10.58 4.76
N LEU A 89 -8.01 -10.04 3.89
CA LEU A 89 -7.04 -10.81 3.12
C LEU A 89 -5.66 -10.48 3.66
N SER A 90 -4.99 -11.47 4.26
CA SER A 90 -3.56 -11.35 4.58
C SER A 90 -2.75 -11.75 3.37
N CYS A 91 -2.04 -10.79 2.79
CA CYS A 91 -1.33 -10.93 1.53
C CYS A 91 0.17 -10.58 1.67
N VAL A 92 0.91 -10.89 0.61
CA VAL A 92 2.32 -10.49 0.44
C VAL A 92 2.54 -9.85 -0.93
N THR A 93 3.39 -8.82 -0.98
CA THR A 93 3.88 -8.23 -2.24
C THR A 93 4.90 -9.16 -2.89
N ARG A 94 5.26 -8.89 -4.16
CA ARG A 94 6.35 -9.62 -4.83
C ARG A 94 7.72 -9.44 -4.15
N ALA A 95 7.93 -8.32 -3.45
CA ALA A 95 9.14 -8.09 -2.67
C ALA A 95 9.08 -8.66 -1.23
N GLY A 96 7.95 -9.25 -0.83
CA GLY A 96 7.79 -9.93 0.46
C GLY A 96 7.18 -9.09 1.58
N SER A 97 6.77 -7.84 1.31
CA SER A 97 6.08 -7.01 2.31
C SER A 97 4.70 -7.59 2.62
N ARG A 98 4.33 -7.61 3.91
CA ARG A 98 3.01 -8.08 4.35
C ARG A 98 1.99 -6.96 4.20
N VAL A 99 0.84 -7.29 3.62
CA VAL A 99 -0.26 -6.34 3.37
C VAL A 99 -1.58 -6.99 3.73
N VAL A 100 -2.39 -6.33 4.54
CA VAL A 100 -3.77 -6.69 4.83
C VAL A 100 -4.71 -5.85 3.97
N VAL A 101 -5.63 -6.50 3.27
CA VAL A 101 -6.69 -5.85 2.50
C VAL A 101 -8.02 -6.14 3.17
N ARG A 102 -8.84 -5.11 3.40
CA ARG A 102 -10.23 -5.28 3.82
C ARG A 102 -11.14 -4.95 2.66
N THR A 103 -11.95 -5.92 2.23
CA THR A 103 -12.84 -5.77 1.08
C THR A 103 -14.18 -6.46 1.32
N ALA A 104 -15.14 -6.25 0.42
CA ALA A 104 -16.43 -6.96 0.47
C ALA A 104 -16.20 -8.46 0.29
N ALA A 105 -17.01 -9.28 0.96
CA ALA A 105 -16.93 -10.73 0.83
C ALA A 105 -17.08 -11.14 -0.65
N SER A 106 -16.19 -12.01 -1.12
CA SER A 106 -16.19 -12.52 -2.49
C SER A 106 -15.80 -14.01 -2.48
N SER A 107 -16.52 -14.82 -3.26
CA SER A 107 -16.19 -16.23 -3.48
C SER A 107 -14.98 -16.43 -4.40
N ASP A 108 -14.50 -15.37 -5.05
CA ASP A 108 -13.53 -15.42 -6.14
C ASP A 108 -12.07 -15.24 -5.68
N VAL A 109 -11.87 -15.21 -4.36
CA VAL A 109 -10.56 -15.05 -3.72
C VAL A 109 -10.27 -16.24 -2.82
N ARG A 110 -9.14 -16.89 -3.05
CA ARG A 110 -8.65 -18.03 -2.26
C ARG A 110 -7.20 -17.81 -1.83
N ALA A 111 -6.80 -18.49 -0.76
CA ALA A 111 -5.39 -18.58 -0.41
C ALA A 111 -4.59 -19.22 -1.56
N GLY A 112 -3.42 -18.66 -1.86
CA GLY A 112 -2.59 -19.00 -3.01
C GLY A 112 -2.84 -18.12 -4.25
N ASP A 113 -3.96 -17.39 -4.31
CA ASP A 113 -4.25 -16.55 -5.47
C ASP A 113 -3.28 -15.37 -5.55
N SER A 114 -2.80 -15.07 -6.77
CA SER A 114 -2.16 -13.79 -7.07
C SER A 114 -3.17 -12.89 -7.77
N LYS A 115 -3.50 -11.76 -7.12
CA LYS A 115 -4.51 -10.82 -7.60
C LYS A 115 -3.95 -9.40 -7.61
N ARG A 116 -4.54 -8.57 -8.46
CA ARG A 116 -4.24 -7.14 -8.55
C ARG A 116 -5.25 -6.34 -7.74
N PHE A 117 -4.76 -5.48 -6.86
CA PHE A 117 -5.56 -4.65 -5.98
C PHE A 117 -5.37 -3.17 -6.32
N ALA A 118 -6.44 -2.50 -6.71
CA ALA A 118 -6.43 -1.06 -6.93
C ALA A 118 -6.21 -0.32 -5.61
N ILE A 119 -5.44 0.77 -5.64
CA ILE A 119 -5.11 1.58 -4.47
C ILE A 119 -5.56 3.02 -4.71
N ASP A 120 -6.25 3.61 -3.73
CA ASP A 120 -6.44 5.05 -3.68
C ASP A 120 -5.21 5.74 -3.05
N LEU A 121 -4.25 6.12 -3.90
CA LEU A 121 -3.02 6.79 -3.43
C LEU A 121 -3.26 8.21 -2.92
N ALA A 122 -4.41 8.85 -3.18
CA ALA A 122 -4.74 10.13 -2.55
C ALA A 122 -5.00 9.96 -1.03
N LYS A 123 -5.35 8.73 -0.60
CA LYS A 123 -5.54 8.36 0.82
C LYS A 123 -4.30 7.71 1.44
N ALA A 124 -3.22 7.54 0.69
CA ALA A 124 -1.98 7.02 1.20
C ALA A 124 -1.25 8.06 2.08
N HIS A 125 -0.47 7.55 3.02
CA HIS A 125 0.42 8.36 3.84
C HIS A 125 1.87 7.96 3.59
N VAL A 126 2.79 8.90 3.67
CA VAL A 126 4.23 8.64 3.59
C VAL A 126 4.86 9.09 4.87
N PHE A 127 5.71 8.27 5.46
CA PHE A 127 6.38 8.54 6.72
C PHE A 127 7.89 8.53 6.55
N GLU A 128 8.59 9.24 7.43
CA GLU A 128 10.02 9.02 7.63
C GLU A 128 10.29 7.57 8.08
N PRO A 129 11.47 7.01 7.79
CA PRO A 129 11.86 5.70 8.29
C PRO A 129 11.84 5.61 9.81
N GLY A 130 11.63 4.40 10.33
CA GLY A 130 11.64 4.11 11.76
C GLY A 130 10.25 4.02 12.38
N GLU A 131 10.18 3.45 13.58
CA GLU A 131 8.94 3.09 14.29
C GLU A 131 8.04 4.30 14.60
N PHE A 132 8.64 5.48 14.77
CA PHE A 132 7.96 6.73 15.14
C PHE A 132 8.09 7.82 14.07
N GLY A 133 8.36 7.45 12.82
CA GLY A 133 8.56 8.40 11.72
C GLY A 133 7.43 9.42 11.56
N THR A 134 7.80 10.67 11.27
CA THR A 134 6.85 11.76 11.05
C THR A 134 6.07 11.52 9.75
N ASN A 135 4.79 11.88 9.72
CA ASN A 135 4.00 11.82 8.49
C ASN A 135 4.35 13.01 7.59
N LEU A 136 4.87 12.71 6.40
CA LEU A 136 5.32 13.67 5.39
C LEU A 136 4.18 14.16 4.47
N THR A 137 3.01 13.52 4.50
CA THR A 137 1.85 13.92 3.66
C THR A 137 0.82 14.76 4.39
N LEU A 138 0.99 14.98 5.70
CA LEU A 138 0.19 15.93 6.49
C LEU A 138 0.68 17.36 6.28
#